data_AF-A0A2M8C547-F1
#
_entry.id   AF-A0A2M8C547-F1
#
_cell.length_a   1.000
_cell.length_b   1.000
_cell.length_c   1.000
_cell.angle_alpha   90.00
_cell.angle_beta   90.00
_cell.angle_gamma   90.00
#
_symmetry.space_group_name_H-M   'P 1'
#
loop_
_entity.id
_entity.type
_entity.pdbx_description
1 polymer ?
#
loop_
_entity_poly.entity_id
_entity_poly.type
_entity_poly.pdbx_seq_one_letter_code
_entity_poly.pdbx_strand_id
1 'polypeptide(L)'
;MYNITDWLKRYEVNYRGEALKEGEKVRSTPLRYIRLKVNGYKQGTGFRRLKQKAKGKTMEVFGIFCKLLELSADQNFETRGQLLSEKGTPADAKDLSFIFDIPESQISNALNILSSPDVGWITDDYVTLRNVTDDSERVREPLLTYTDTYTDTYNKGDSVTVRNVTESDNLLKIFYQAFKEINPSDYRDSGVDFDLEYSKMKNWIVANPRKVKKDWKRFIVNWLNSAAKEKANQVQ
;
A
#
# COMPACT_ATOMS: atom_id res chain seq x y z
N MET A 1 2.75 15.06 -2.19
CA MET A 1 2.07 13.88 -2.78
C MET A 1 0.60 14.04 -2.50
N TYR A 2 -0.27 14.03 -3.51
CA TYR A 2 -1.68 14.28 -3.27
C TYR A 2 -2.44 13.03 -2.82
N ASN A 3 -3.25 13.17 -1.79
CA ASN A 3 -4.13 12.13 -1.28
C ASN A 3 -5.55 12.64 -1.08
N ILE A 4 -6.54 11.78 -1.34
CA ILE A 4 -7.93 12.04 -1.00
C ILE A 4 -8.11 11.91 0.52
N THR A 5 -8.56 12.99 1.15
CA THR A 5 -8.88 13.00 2.59
C THR A 5 -10.09 12.12 2.90
N ASP A 6 -10.16 11.60 4.13
CA ASP A 6 -11.25 10.75 4.61
C ASP A 6 -11.52 9.48 3.75
N TRP A 7 -10.54 8.98 3.00
CA TRP A 7 -10.74 7.86 2.07
C TRP A 7 -11.45 6.66 2.71
N LEU A 8 -10.87 6.14 3.79
CA LEU A 8 -11.39 4.99 4.55
C LEU A 8 -12.83 5.21 5.03
N LYS A 9 -13.17 6.44 5.41
CA LYS A 9 -14.47 6.79 5.98
C LYS A 9 -15.55 6.99 4.90
N ARG A 10 -15.18 7.47 3.72
CA ARG A 10 -16.13 7.96 2.71
C ARG A 10 -16.27 7.06 1.49
N TYR A 11 -15.16 6.49 1.02
CA TYR A 11 -15.10 5.86 -0.30
C TYR A 11 -14.74 4.39 -0.24
N GLU A 12 -14.12 3.95 0.87
CA GLU A 12 -13.71 2.56 1.02
C GLU A 12 -14.89 1.59 1.16
N VAL A 13 -14.68 0.38 0.64
CA VAL A 13 -15.69 -0.67 0.65
C VAL A 13 -15.17 -1.96 1.25
N ASN A 14 -16.09 -2.73 1.84
CA ASN A 14 -15.81 -4.07 2.30
C ASN A 14 -15.69 -5.04 1.11
N TYR A 15 -15.33 -6.31 1.40
CA TYR A 15 -15.20 -7.35 0.37
C TYR A 15 -16.47 -7.59 -0.47
N ARG A 16 -17.66 -7.19 0.02
CA ARG A 16 -18.95 -7.27 -0.67
C ARG A 16 -19.24 -6.06 -1.56
N GLY A 17 -18.43 -5.00 -1.48
CA GLY A 17 -18.66 -3.73 -2.18
C GLY A 17 -19.57 -2.75 -1.44
N GLU A 18 -19.95 -3.07 -0.20
CA GLU A 18 -20.73 -2.17 0.67
C GLU A 18 -19.80 -1.19 1.38
N ALA A 19 -20.36 -0.15 2.01
CA ALA A 19 -19.53 0.88 2.65
C ALA A 19 -18.81 0.22 3.83
N LEU A 20 -17.50 0.43 3.94
CA LEU A 20 -16.71 -0.21 4.98
C LEU A 20 -17.22 0.22 6.36
N LYS A 21 -17.59 -0.76 7.19
CA LYS A 21 -17.90 -0.54 8.62
C LYS A 21 -16.74 -0.99 9.49
N GLU A 22 -16.74 -0.54 10.74
CA GLU A 22 -15.75 -0.95 11.73
C GLU A 22 -15.76 -2.47 11.93
N GLY A 23 -14.56 -3.07 11.94
CA GLY A 23 -14.37 -4.52 12.08
C GLY A 23 -14.54 -5.34 10.78
N GLU A 24 -15.02 -4.74 9.69
CA GLU A 24 -15.17 -5.45 8.42
C GLU A 24 -13.85 -5.62 7.65
N LYS A 25 -13.77 -6.69 6.85
CA LYS A 25 -12.63 -6.91 5.95
C LYS A 25 -12.72 -5.99 4.74
N VAL A 26 -11.66 -5.20 4.52
CA VAL A 26 -11.52 -4.31 3.37
C VAL A 26 -11.34 -5.09 2.08
N ARG A 27 -11.83 -4.52 0.96
CA ARG A 27 -11.63 -5.07 -0.38
C ARG A 27 -10.17 -4.89 -0.83
N SER A 28 -9.50 -6.01 -1.17
CA SER A 28 -8.11 -6.01 -1.63
C SER A 28 -7.92 -5.55 -3.08
N THR A 29 -8.82 -5.92 -3.98
CA THR A 29 -8.77 -5.56 -5.42
C THR A 29 -9.25 -4.13 -5.65
N PRO A 30 -8.85 -3.47 -6.75
CA PRO A 30 -9.40 -2.18 -7.18
C PRO A 30 -10.94 -2.11 -7.13
N LEU A 31 -11.46 -0.89 -6.93
CA LEU A 31 -12.89 -0.66 -6.86
C LEU A 31 -13.48 -0.68 -8.28
N ARG A 32 -14.60 -1.39 -8.46
CA ARG A 32 -15.32 -1.38 -9.74
C ARG A 32 -16.05 -0.06 -10.01
N TYR A 33 -16.39 0.66 -8.94
CA TYR A 33 -17.08 1.94 -8.99
C TYR A 33 -16.73 2.76 -7.74
N ILE A 34 -16.62 4.08 -7.90
CA ILE A 34 -16.55 5.03 -6.79
C ILE A 34 -17.98 5.39 -6.34
N ARG A 35 -18.20 5.44 -5.02
CA ARG A 35 -19.51 5.82 -4.47
C ARG A 35 -19.51 7.28 -4.09
N LEU A 36 -20.42 8.04 -4.68
CA LEU A 36 -20.70 9.42 -4.27
C LEU A 36 -22.06 9.49 -3.57
N LYS A 37 -22.11 10.20 -2.45
CA LYS A 37 -23.37 10.43 -1.74
C LYS A 37 -24.27 11.35 -2.56
N VAL A 38 -25.48 10.91 -2.84
CA VAL A 38 -26.49 11.72 -3.55
C VAL A 38 -27.12 12.71 -2.57
N ASN A 39 -26.81 13.99 -2.74
CA ASN A 39 -27.34 15.07 -1.89
C ASN A 39 -28.48 15.88 -2.55
N GLY A 40 -28.68 15.76 -3.87
CA GLY A 40 -29.71 16.49 -4.60
C GLY A 40 -29.64 18.01 -4.38
N TYR A 41 -30.76 18.63 -4.01
CA TYR A 41 -30.81 20.07 -3.67
C TYR A 41 -30.18 20.40 -2.31
N LYS A 42 -29.93 19.41 -1.44
CA LYS A 42 -29.39 19.60 -0.08
C LYS A 42 -27.87 19.58 -0.07
N GLN A 43 -27.25 20.52 -0.77
CA GLN A 43 -25.79 20.59 -0.88
C GLN A 43 -25.12 20.82 0.48
N GLY A 44 -24.20 19.91 0.84
CA GLY A 44 -23.49 19.94 2.12
C GLY A 44 -22.53 21.13 2.25
N THR A 45 -22.05 21.36 3.48
CA THR A 45 -21.12 22.46 3.78
C THR A 45 -19.84 22.39 2.94
N GLY A 46 -19.29 21.20 2.72
CA GLY A 46 -18.09 21.02 1.88
C GLY A 46 -18.27 21.52 0.44
N PHE A 47 -19.40 21.19 -0.21
CA PHE A 47 -19.67 21.67 -1.56
C PHE A 47 -19.92 23.18 -1.60
N ARG A 48 -20.53 23.76 -0.56
CA ARG A 48 -20.68 25.21 -0.43
C ARG A 48 -19.34 25.94 -0.31
N ARG A 49 -18.39 25.38 0.47
CA ARG A 49 -17.02 25.91 0.56
C ARG A 49 -16.27 25.81 -0.76
N LEU A 50 -16.41 24.68 -1.46
CA LEU A 50 -15.89 24.53 -2.83
C LEU A 50 -16.45 25.62 -3.76
N LYS A 51 -17.77 25.85 -3.71
CA LYS A 51 -18.43 26.90 -4.52
C LYS A 51 -17.84 28.29 -4.25
N GLN A 52 -17.64 28.63 -2.98
CA GLN A 52 -17.06 29.91 -2.58
C GLN A 52 -15.62 30.08 -3.07
N LYS A 53 -14.79 29.03 -2.98
CA LYS A 53 -13.38 29.09 -3.41
C LYS A 53 -13.19 29.05 -4.92
N ALA A 54 -13.98 28.24 -5.63
CA ALA A 54 -13.83 28.06 -7.07
C ALA A 54 -14.37 29.23 -7.91
N LYS A 55 -15.08 30.20 -7.30
CA LYS A 55 -15.53 31.46 -7.95
C LYS A 55 -16.10 31.27 -9.36
N GLY A 56 -17.08 30.39 -9.52
CA GLY A 56 -17.73 30.09 -10.81
C GLY A 56 -17.20 28.86 -11.53
N LYS A 57 -16.00 28.37 -11.18
CA LYS A 57 -15.44 27.11 -11.69
C LYS A 57 -15.84 25.89 -10.86
N THR A 58 -16.92 25.97 -10.08
CA THR A 58 -17.30 24.92 -9.12
C THR A 58 -17.51 23.57 -9.79
N MET A 59 -18.19 23.55 -10.94
CA MET A 59 -18.47 22.29 -11.66
C MET A 59 -17.22 21.72 -12.33
N GLU A 60 -16.31 22.57 -12.83
CA GLU A 60 -15.00 22.17 -13.37
C GLU A 60 -14.17 21.49 -12.28
N VAL A 61 -13.98 22.16 -11.14
CA VAL A 61 -13.18 21.60 -10.02
C VAL A 61 -13.84 20.34 -9.46
N PHE A 62 -15.17 20.30 -9.36
CA PHE A 62 -15.89 19.11 -8.92
C PHE A 62 -15.76 17.94 -9.90
N GLY A 63 -15.82 18.20 -11.20
CA GLY A 63 -15.61 17.19 -12.25
C GLY A 63 -14.19 16.62 -12.20
N ILE A 64 -13.18 17.48 -12.05
CA ILE A 64 -11.79 17.06 -11.85
C ILE A 64 -11.68 16.21 -10.58
N PHE A 65 -12.28 16.62 -9.47
CA PHE A 65 -12.30 15.82 -8.25
C PHE A 65 -12.90 14.42 -8.46
N CYS A 66 -13.97 14.28 -9.24
CA CYS A 66 -14.53 12.96 -9.57
C CYS A 66 -13.52 12.09 -10.35
N LYS A 67 -12.78 12.66 -11.30
CA LYS A 67 -11.72 11.93 -12.02
C LYS A 67 -10.54 11.55 -11.11
N LEU A 68 -10.18 12.41 -10.17
CA LEU A 68 -9.18 12.10 -9.14
C LEU A 68 -9.64 10.95 -8.22
N LEU A 69 -10.93 10.91 -7.88
CA LEU A 69 -11.50 9.78 -7.14
C LEU A 69 -11.45 8.48 -7.93
N GLU A 70 -11.76 8.50 -9.23
CA GLU A 70 -11.64 7.31 -10.08
C GLU A 70 -10.20 6.80 -10.15
N LEU A 71 -9.23 7.69 -10.39
CA LEU A 71 -7.81 7.34 -10.44
C LEU A 71 -7.29 6.75 -9.11
N SER A 72 -7.74 7.30 -7.99
CA SER A 72 -7.37 6.80 -6.65
C SER A 72 -8.10 5.52 -6.24
N ALA A 73 -9.26 5.23 -6.84
CA ALA A 73 -10.04 4.01 -6.61
C ALA A 73 -9.52 2.80 -7.37
N ASP A 74 -8.92 3.00 -8.54
CA ASP A 74 -8.35 1.95 -9.39
C ASP A 74 -6.96 1.49 -8.91
N GLN A 75 -6.81 1.37 -7.59
CA GLN A 75 -5.56 1.02 -6.94
C GLN A 75 -5.75 -0.11 -5.92
N ASN A 76 -4.64 -0.78 -5.62
CA ASN A 76 -4.58 -1.75 -4.55
C ASN A 76 -4.87 -1.08 -3.20
N PHE A 77 -5.34 -1.86 -2.23
CA PHE A 77 -5.72 -1.35 -0.92
C PHE A 77 -4.65 -0.45 -0.27
N GLU A 78 -3.37 -0.79 -0.38
CA GLU A 78 -2.27 -0.09 0.29
C GLU A 78 -2.02 1.33 -0.23
N THR A 79 -2.37 1.59 -1.49
CA THR A 79 -2.20 2.89 -2.15
C THR A 79 -3.52 3.55 -2.50
N ARG A 80 -4.66 2.92 -2.19
CA ARG A 80 -5.98 3.46 -2.51
C ARG A 80 -6.21 4.80 -1.80
N GLY A 81 -6.77 5.75 -2.52
CA GLY A 81 -6.88 7.13 -2.06
C GLY A 81 -5.65 8.00 -2.36
N GLN A 82 -4.53 7.44 -2.84
CA GLN A 82 -3.38 8.19 -3.32
C GLN A 82 -3.55 8.56 -4.79
N LEU A 83 -3.02 9.69 -5.21
CA LEU A 83 -2.92 10.05 -6.63
C LEU A 83 -1.56 9.64 -7.16
N LEU A 84 -1.54 8.59 -7.99
CA LEU A 84 -0.33 8.01 -8.57
C LEU A 84 -0.29 8.19 -10.10
N SER A 85 0.90 8.32 -10.64
CA SER A 85 1.18 8.31 -12.07
C SER A 85 1.04 6.88 -12.63
N GLU A 86 1.11 6.73 -13.96
CA GLU A 86 1.14 5.41 -14.61
C GLU A 86 2.31 4.53 -14.15
N LYS A 87 3.38 5.15 -13.63
CA LYS A 87 4.55 4.46 -13.09
C LYS A 87 4.39 4.02 -11.63
N GLY A 88 3.24 4.32 -11.01
CA GLY A 88 2.98 4.05 -9.60
C GLY A 88 3.72 4.99 -8.63
N THR A 89 4.27 6.10 -9.12
CA THR A 89 4.87 7.14 -8.29
C THR A 89 3.83 8.21 -7.95
N PRO A 90 3.98 9.00 -6.87
CA PRO A 90 3.12 10.16 -6.63
C PRO A 90 2.96 11.03 -7.88
N ALA A 91 1.72 11.30 -8.29
CA ALA A 91 1.43 12.14 -9.45
C ALA A 91 1.52 13.62 -9.08
N ASP A 92 2.14 14.40 -9.97
CA ASP A 92 2.06 15.87 -9.94
C ASP A 92 0.96 16.40 -10.89
N ALA A 93 0.85 17.73 -11.01
CA ALA A 93 -0.16 18.33 -11.88
C ALA A 93 0.07 18.02 -13.37
N LYS A 94 1.31 17.83 -13.79
CA LYS A 94 1.68 17.52 -15.18
C LYS A 94 1.33 16.07 -15.51
N ASP A 95 1.60 15.13 -14.61
CA ASP A 95 1.18 13.74 -14.73
C ASP A 95 -0.35 13.64 -14.87
N LEU A 96 -1.09 14.33 -14.00
CA LEU A 96 -2.56 14.32 -14.00
C LEU A 96 -3.13 15.04 -15.24
N SER A 97 -2.48 16.09 -15.71
CA SER A 97 -2.81 16.78 -16.95
C SER A 97 -2.73 15.85 -18.15
N PHE A 98 -1.65 15.06 -18.23
CA PHE A 98 -1.46 14.05 -19.26
C PHE A 98 -2.52 12.94 -19.18
N ILE A 99 -2.78 12.40 -17.99
CA ILE A 99 -3.73 11.29 -17.79
C ILE A 99 -5.17 11.70 -18.18
N PHE A 100 -5.58 12.93 -17.86
CA PHE A 100 -6.95 13.37 -18.09
C PHE A 100 -7.16 14.13 -19.40
N ASP A 101 -6.09 14.44 -20.14
CA ASP A 101 -6.11 15.32 -21.31
C ASP A 101 -6.76 16.68 -20.99
N ILE A 102 -6.36 17.27 -19.86
CA ILE A 102 -6.83 18.57 -19.35
C ILE A 102 -5.62 19.49 -19.19
N PRO A 103 -5.69 20.79 -19.53
CA PRO A 103 -4.57 21.71 -19.35
C PRO A 103 -4.02 21.71 -17.91
N GLU A 104 -2.68 21.65 -17.79
CA GLU A 104 -1.98 21.63 -16.48
C GLU A 104 -2.38 22.80 -15.56
N SER A 105 -2.67 23.96 -16.14
CA SER A 105 -3.15 25.12 -15.39
C SER A 105 -4.52 24.90 -14.72
N GLN A 106 -5.41 24.14 -15.36
CA GLN A 106 -6.70 23.78 -14.78
C GLN A 106 -6.53 22.74 -13.67
N ILE A 107 -5.71 21.71 -13.89
CA ILE A 107 -5.38 20.70 -12.87
C ILE A 107 -4.73 21.36 -11.65
N SER A 108 -3.71 22.18 -11.85
CA SER A 108 -3.02 22.90 -10.77
C SER A 108 -3.98 23.78 -9.97
N ASN A 109 -4.85 24.52 -10.67
CA ASN A 109 -5.88 25.33 -10.01
C ASN A 109 -6.87 24.47 -9.21
N ALA A 110 -7.32 23.34 -9.76
CA ALA A 110 -8.23 22.42 -9.06
C ALA A 110 -7.56 21.82 -7.82
N LEU A 111 -6.32 21.35 -7.92
CA LEU A 111 -5.55 20.82 -6.79
C LEU A 111 -5.40 21.87 -5.69
N ASN A 112 -5.02 23.10 -6.02
CA ASN A 112 -4.90 24.21 -5.06
C ASN A 112 -6.22 24.51 -4.33
N ILE A 113 -7.35 24.48 -5.05
CA ILE A 113 -8.67 24.70 -4.44
C ILE A 113 -9.06 23.52 -3.55
N LEU A 114 -8.87 22.29 -4.02
CA LEU A 114 -9.24 21.06 -3.31
C LEU A 114 -8.36 20.82 -2.08
N SER A 115 -7.11 21.27 -2.09
CA SER A 115 -6.18 21.22 -0.96
C SER A 115 -6.30 22.40 -0.01
N SER A 116 -7.01 23.47 -0.39
CA SER A 116 -7.19 24.62 0.49
C SER A 116 -7.81 24.21 1.82
N PRO A 117 -7.38 24.77 2.98
CA PRO A 117 -7.89 24.37 4.30
C PRO A 117 -9.41 24.47 4.45
N ASP A 118 -10.05 25.36 3.67
CA ASP A 118 -11.50 25.52 3.68
C ASP A 118 -12.22 24.31 3.03
N VAL A 119 -11.68 23.79 1.92
CA VAL A 119 -12.25 22.64 1.20
C VAL A 119 -11.73 21.33 1.80
N GLY A 120 -10.40 21.18 1.85
CA GLY A 120 -9.69 20.09 2.51
C GLY A 120 -10.10 18.72 2.01
N TRP A 121 -10.38 18.57 0.71
CA TRP A 121 -10.75 17.28 0.12
C TRP A 121 -9.52 16.49 -0.33
N ILE A 122 -8.43 17.20 -0.62
CA ILE A 122 -7.13 16.63 -0.94
C ILE A 122 -6.11 17.17 0.07
N THR A 123 -5.09 16.37 0.39
CA THR A 123 -3.90 16.83 1.13
C THR A 123 -2.66 16.53 0.32
N ASP A 124 -1.67 17.41 0.35
CA ASP A 124 -0.34 17.23 -0.23
C ASP A 124 0.67 16.61 0.76
N ASP A 125 0.25 16.44 2.02
CA ASP A 125 1.07 15.87 3.10
C ASP A 125 1.07 14.33 3.06
N TYR A 126 2.29 13.80 3.12
CA TYR A 126 2.54 12.35 3.27
C TYR A 126 2.21 11.85 4.69
N VAL A 127 2.22 12.74 5.69
CA VAL A 127 2.35 12.39 7.12
C VAL A 127 1.01 12.12 7.80
N THR A 128 -0.10 12.64 7.30
CA THR A 128 -1.35 12.75 8.08
C THR A 128 -2.29 11.54 7.99
N LEU A 129 -2.15 10.64 7.01
CA LEU A 129 -3.12 9.54 6.81
C LEU A 129 -2.92 8.31 7.69
N ARG A 130 -1.74 8.10 8.28
CA ARG A 130 -1.53 6.97 9.21
C ARG A 130 -1.95 7.28 10.64
N ASN A 131 -2.07 8.56 11.01
CA ASN A 131 -2.27 8.97 12.40
C ASN A 131 -3.74 9.25 12.76
N VAL A 132 -4.67 9.30 11.80
CA VAL A 132 -6.10 9.59 12.07
C VAL A 132 -6.91 8.32 12.40
N THR A 133 -6.31 7.14 12.37
CA THR A 133 -6.96 5.88 12.82
C THR A 133 -6.52 5.41 14.21
N ASP A 134 -5.74 6.21 14.95
CA ASP A 134 -5.15 5.81 16.25
C ASP A 134 -5.68 6.67 17.41
N ASP A 135 -7.01 6.77 17.54
CA ASP A 135 -7.65 7.34 18.75
C ASP A 135 -9.00 6.66 19.10
N SER A 136 -9.26 5.47 18.52
CA SER A 136 -10.28 4.55 19.04
C SER A 136 -9.56 3.31 19.53
N GLU A 137 -9.45 3.19 20.86
CA GLU A 137 -9.03 2.02 21.61
C GLU A 137 -9.61 0.74 20.99
N ARG A 138 -8.86 0.13 20.08
CA ARG A 138 -9.10 -1.25 19.71
C ARG A 138 -8.59 -2.08 20.88
N VAL A 139 -9.52 -2.70 21.59
CA VAL A 139 -9.29 -3.99 22.23
C VAL A 139 -8.87 -4.97 21.13
N ARG A 140 -7.60 -4.87 20.73
CA ARG A 140 -6.86 -5.97 20.16
C ARG A 140 -6.56 -6.86 21.35
N GLU A 141 -6.97 -8.12 21.30
CA GLU A 141 -6.23 -9.13 22.05
C GLU A 141 -4.73 -8.90 21.80
N PRO A 142 -3.87 -8.98 22.83
CA PRO A 142 -2.50 -8.56 22.71
C PRO A 142 -1.81 -9.46 21.69
N LEU A 143 -1.61 -8.93 20.49
CA LEU A 143 -0.45 -9.31 19.69
C LEU A 143 0.74 -8.90 20.55
N LEU A 144 1.33 -9.89 21.21
CA LEU A 144 2.69 -9.84 21.73
C LEU A 144 3.58 -9.23 20.64
N THR A 145 3.79 -7.92 20.71
CA THR A 145 4.93 -7.28 20.09
C THR A 145 6.13 -7.74 20.90
N TYR A 146 6.65 -8.89 20.50
CA TYR A 146 7.98 -9.32 20.88
C TYR A 146 8.96 -8.36 20.18
N THR A 147 9.30 -7.28 20.87
CA THR A 147 10.44 -6.44 20.55
C THR A 147 11.67 -7.20 21.02
N ASP A 148 12.21 -8.06 20.16
CA ASP A 148 13.58 -8.53 20.37
C ASP A 148 14.52 -7.38 19.99
N THR A 149 15.01 -6.68 21.00
CA THR A 149 16.20 -5.84 20.86
C THR A 149 17.37 -6.77 20.58
N TYR A 150 17.68 -6.99 19.30
CA TYR A 150 18.98 -7.53 18.91
C TYR A 150 20.01 -6.43 19.10
N THR A 151 20.72 -6.47 20.23
CA THR A 151 21.95 -5.71 20.42
C THR A 151 23.05 -6.40 19.63
N ASP A 152 23.29 -5.93 18.39
CA ASP A 152 24.55 -6.18 17.74
C ASP A 152 25.58 -5.23 18.34
N THR A 153 26.42 -5.71 19.24
CA THR A 153 27.52 -4.92 19.79
C THR A 153 28.65 -4.85 18.78
N TYR A 154 28.47 -4.13 17.66
CA TYR A 154 29.58 -3.55 16.92
C TYR A 154 29.18 -2.22 16.24
N ASN A 155 29.94 -1.21 16.66
CA ASN A 155 30.11 0.14 16.11
C ASN A 155 29.13 1.26 16.49
N LYS A 156 29.79 2.30 17.00
CA LYS A 156 29.33 3.50 17.67
C LYS A 156 29.12 4.59 16.63
N GLY A 157 27.93 5.17 16.63
CA GLY A 157 27.64 6.48 16.05
C GLY A 157 27.24 6.42 14.58
N ASP A 158 25.94 6.29 14.31
CA ASP A 158 25.34 6.91 13.14
C ASP A 158 23.83 7.13 13.32
N SER A 159 23.36 8.23 12.75
CA SER A 159 21.98 8.71 12.81
C SER A 159 20.97 7.71 12.22
N VAL A 160 19.84 7.53 12.92
CA VAL A 160 18.75 6.63 12.52
C VAL A 160 18.05 7.19 11.29
N THR A 161 18.36 6.64 10.12
CA THR A 161 17.58 6.88 8.90
C THR A 161 16.36 5.98 8.93
N VAL A 162 15.16 6.57 9.03
CA VAL A 162 13.89 5.84 8.90
C VAL A 162 13.77 5.36 7.46
N ARG A 163 14.15 4.10 7.19
CA ARG A 163 13.90 3.48 5.88
C ARG A 163 12.43 3.07 5.80
N ASN A 164 11.77 3.51 4.72
CA ASN A 164 10.44 3.02 4.36
C ASN A 164 10.52 1.52 4.11
N VAL A 165 9.86 0.74 4.97
CA VAL A 165 9.73 -0.72 4.83
C VAL A 165 8.98 -1.00 3.54
N THR A 166 9.67 -1.61 2.58
CA THR A 166 9.12 -1.96 1.27
C THR A 166 8.24 -3.22 1.38
N GLU A 167 7.33 -3.44 0.42
CA GLU A 167 6.54 -4.69 0.32
C GLU A 167 7.45 -5.93 0.38
N SER A 168 8.63 -5.84 -0.24
CA SER A 168 9.67 -6.87 -0.21
C SER A 168 10.18 -7.17 1.20
N ASP A 169 10.30 -6.16 2.07
CA ASP A 169 10.77 -6.35 3.45
C ASP A 169 9.76 -7.13 4.29
N ASN A 170 8.46 -6.89 4.07
CA ASN A 170 7.40 -7.66 4.72
C ASN A 170 7.36 -9.12 4.22
N LEU A 171 7.51 -9.33 2.91
CA LEU A 171 7.58 -10.68 2.33
C LEU A 171 8.79 -11.45 2.86
N LEU A 172 9.95 -10.81 2.93
CA LEU A 172 11.17 -11.42 3.47
C LEU A 172 11.04 -11.79 4.95
N LYS A 173 10.33 -10.96 5.74
CA LYS A 173 10.05 -11.28 7.14
C LYS A 173 9.20 -12.54 7.29
N ILE A 174 8.13 -12.67 6.51
CA ILE A 174 7.26 -13.86 6.56
C ILE A 174 8.00 -15.11 6.04
N PHE A 175 8.73 -14.95 4.94
CA PHE A 175 9.60 -16.01 4.40
C PHE A 175 10.60 -16.51 5.45
N TYR A 176 11.28 -15.60 6.14
CA TYR A 176 12.28 -15.96 7.15
C TYR A 176 11.69 -16.75 8.31
N GLN A 177 10.48 -16.39 8.77
CA GLN A 177 9.79 -17.15 9.81
C GLN A 177 9.43 -18.57 9.32
N ALA A 178 8.88 -18.69 8.11
CA ALA A 178 8.58 -20.01 7.54
C ALA A 178 9.85 -20.85 7.29
N PHE A 179 10.98 -20.22 6.97
CA PHE A 179 12.27 -20.89 6.77
C PHE A 179 12.83 -21.45 8.07
N LYS A 180 12.68 -20.73 9.19
CA LYS A 180 13.09 -21.22 10.53
C LYS A 180 12.33 -22.46 10.99
N GLU A 181 11.12 -22.67 10.48
CA GLU A 181 10.34 -23.87 10.79
C GLU A 181 10.81 -25.12 10.03
N ILE A 182 11.68 -24.96 9.02
CA ILE A 182 12.26 -26.09 8.29
C ILE A 182 13.46 -26.61 9.06
N ASN A 183 13.43 -27.90 9.40
CA ASN A 183 14.52 -28.55 10.11
C ASN A 183 15.66 -28.89 9.12
N PRO A 184 16.86 -28.30 9.25
CA PRO A 184 17.97 -28.58 8.33
C PRO A 184 18.40 -30.06 8.33
N SER A 185 18.14 -30.80 9.42
CA SER A 185 18.51 -32.22 9.49
C SER A 185 17.79 -33.08 8.45
N ASP A 186 16.60 -32.67 8.01
CA ASP A 186 15.79 -33.39 7.02
C ASP A 186 16.47 -33.44 5.64
N TYR A 187 17.49 -32.59 5.42
CA TYR A 187 18.21 -32.46 4.17
C TYR A 187 19.71 -32.77 4.29
N ARG A 188 20.18 -33.20 5.47
CA ARG A 188 21.61 -33.43 5.74
C ARG A 188 22.24 -34.43 4.76
N ASP A 189 21.53 -35.52 4.49
CA ASP A 189 22.03 -36.59 3.61
C ASP A 189 21.87 -36.26 2.11
N SER A 190 21.17 -35.16 1.78
CA SER A 190 20.95 -34.73 0.40
C SER A 190 22.10 -33.88 -0.16
N GLY A 191 23.11 -33.55 0.65
CA GLY A 191 24.22 -32.68 0.23
C GLY A 191 23.81 -31.24 -0.09
N VAL A 192 22.64 -30.81 0.39
CA VAL A 192 22.13 -29.44 0.19
C VAL A 192 22.79 -28.49 1.17
N ASP A 193 23.40 -27.43 0.64
CA ASP A 193 23.92 -26.32 1.44
C ASP A 193 22.77 -25.36 1.79
N PHE A 194 22.32 -25.41 3.04
CA PHE A 194 21.13 -24.68 3.50
C PHE A 194 21.29 -23.16 3.43
N ASP A 195 22.48 -22.64 3.75
CA ASP A 195 22.75 -21.20 3.77
C ASP A 195 22.84 -20.64 2.34
N LEU A 196 23.43 -21.42 1.43
CA LEU A 196 23.47 -21.09 0.01
C LEU A 196 22.05 -21.06 -0.59
N GLU A 197 21.25 -22.09 -0.33
CA GLU A 197 19.88 -22.16 -0.86
C GLU A 197 18.97 -21.10 -0.23
N TYR A 198 19.12 -20.78 1.05
CA TYR A 198 18.47 -19.64 1.68
C TYR A 198 18.78 -18.32 0.95
N SER A 199 20.06 -18.08 0.66
CA SER A 199 20.50 -16.88 -0.05
C SER A 199 19.91 -16.78 -1.47
N LYS A 200 19.85 -17.91 -2.20
CA LYS A 200 19.21 -17.97 -3.51
C LYS A 200 17.71 -17.68 -3.45
N MET A 201 16.99 -18.31 -2.51
CA MET A 201 15.55 -18.07 -2.30
C MET A 201 15.28 -16.61 -1.96
N LYS A 202 16.04 -16.02 -1.03
CA LYS A 202 15.95 -14.61 -0.66
C LYS A 202 16.08 -13.70 -1.87
N ASN A 203 17.11 -13.89 -2.69
CA ASN A 203 17.34 -13.10 -3.90
C ASN A 203 16.21 -13.28 -4.92
N TRP A 204 15.69 -14.49 -5.08
CA TRP A 204 14.57 -14.78 -5.98
C TRP A 204 13.29 -14.06 -5.55
N ILE A 205 12.98 -14.04 -4.25
CA ILE A 205 11.81 -13.34 -3.67
C ILE A 205 11.89 -11.84 -3.95
N VAL A 206 13.05 -11.23 -3.72
CA VAL A 206 13.28 -9.80 -3.99
C VAL A 206 13.09 -9.49 -5.47
N ALA A 207 13.56 -10.37 -6.36
CA ALA A 207 13.40 -10.19 -7.81
C ALA A 207 11.98 -10.49 -8.33
N ASN A 208 11.17 -11.26 -7.59
CA ASN A 208 9.87 -11.76 -8.06
C ASN A 208 8.74 -11.64 -7.00
N PRO A 209 8.52 -10.47 -6.36
CA PRO A 209 7.59 -10.34 -5.23
C PRO A 209 6.16 -10.79 -5.57
N ARG A 210 5.72 -10.58 -6.81
CA ARG A 210 4.36 -10.94 -7.29
C ARG A 210 4.17 -12.44 -7.57
N LYS A 211 5.23 -13.22 -7.71
CA LYS A 211 5.15 -14.67 -8.03
C LYS A 211 5.12 -15.55 -6.78
N VAL A 212 5.37 -14.95 -5.63
CA VAL A 212 5.36 -15.64 -4.34
C VAL A 212 3.93 -16.08 -4.00
N LYS A 213 3.74 -17.38 -3.78
CA LYS A 213 2.47 -17.93 -3.27
C LYS A 213 2.42 -17.77 -1.74
N LYS A 214 1.21 -17.65 -1.18
CA LYS A 214 1.00 -17.49 0.28
C LYS A 214 1.51 -18.67 1.12
N ASP A 215 1.69 -19.84 0.51
CA ASP A 215 2.17 -21.06 1.18
C ASP A 215 3.71 -21.14 1.10
N TRP A 216 4.36 -20.39 2.00
CA TRP A 216 5.81 -20.30 2.08
C TRP A 216 6.48 -21.63 2.41
N LYS A 217 5.88 -22.41 3.32
CA LYS A 217 6.41 -23.71 3.72
C LYS A 217 6.51 -24.65 2.51
N ARG A 218 5.45 -24.74 1.72
CA ARG A 218 5.45 -25.54 0.49
C ARG A 218 6.45 -25.03 -0.54
N PHE A 219 6.59 -23.72 -0.69
CA PHE A 219 7.60 -23.12 -1.58
C PHE A 219 9.02 -23.56 -1.18
N ILE A 220 9.37 -23.43 0.10
CA ILE A 220 10.71 -23.77 0.62
C ILE A 220 10.99 -25.27 0.45
N VAL A 221 10.06 -26.14 0.86
CA VAL A 221 10.22 -27.60 0.73
C VAL A 221 10.42 -28.01 -0.72
N ASN A 222 9.63 -27.46 -1.65
CA ASN A 222 9.78 -27.76 -3.08
C ASN A 222 11.13 -27.28 -3.63
N TRP A 223 11.59 -26.11 -3.18
CA TRP A 223 12.90 -25.58 -3.58
C TRP A 223 14.03 -26.51 -3.13
N LEU A 224 14.06 -26.85 -1.84
CA LEU A 224 15.09 -27.72 -1.26
C LEU A 224 15.08 -29.13 -1.88
N ASN A 225 13.89 -29.68 -2.16
CA ASN A 225 13.76 -30.96 -2.87
C ASN A 225 14.30 -30.88 -4.31
N SER A 226 14.19 -29.74 -4.99
CA SER A 226 14.79 -29.54 -6.31
C SER A 226 16.31 -29.48 -6.22
N ALA A 227 16.83 -28.70 -5.28
CA ALA A 227 18.28 -28.58 -5.05
C ALA A 227 18.92 -29.93 -4.68
N ALA A 228 18.25 -30.72 -3.83
CA ALA A 228 18.66 -32.09 -3.48
C ALA A 228 18.79 -32.99 -4.71
N LYS A 229 17.82 -32.94 -5.63
CA LYS A 229 17.84 -33.72 -6.88
C LYS A 229 18.97 -33.28 -7.81
N GLU A 230 19.19 -31.98 -7.95
CA GLU A 230 20.29 -31.45 -8.76
C GLU A 230 21.65 -31.90 -8.21
N LYS A 231 21.81 -31.95 -6.88
CA LYS A 231 23.02 -32.46 -6.24
C LYS A 231 23.22 -33.95 -6.41
N ALA A 232 22.16 -34.76 -6.26
CA ALA A 232 22.24 -36.20 -6.50
C ALA A 232 22.71 -36.52 -7.93
N ASN A 233 22.27 -35.73 -8.92
CA ASN A 233 22.69 -35.91 -10.32
C ASN A 233 24.13 -35.46 -10.61
N GLN A 234 24.74 -34.60 -9.77
CA GLN A 234 26.13 -34.14 -9.95
C GLN A 234 27.17 -35.15 -9.43
N VAL A 235 26.73 -36.15 -8.64
CA VAL A 235 27.61 -37.16 -8.03
C VAL A 235 27.69 -38.44 -8.88
N GLN A 236 26.85 -38.57 -9.92
CA GLN A 236 26.89 -39.63 -10.92
C GLN A 236 27.80 -39.27 -12.09
#